data_AF-S9UA73-F1
#
_entry.id   AF-S9UA73-F1
#
_cell.length_a   1.000
_cell.length_b   1.000
_cell.length_c   1.000
_cell.angle_alpha   90.00
_cell.angle_beta   90.00
_cell.angle_gamma   90.00
#
_symmetry.space_group_name_H-M   'P 1'
#
loop_
_entity.id
_entity.type
_entity.pdbx_description
1 polymer ?
#
loop_
_entity_poly.entity_id
_entity_poly.type
_entity_poly.pdbx_seq_one_letter_code
_entity_poly.pdbx_strand_id
1 'polypeptide(L)'
;MLRCTAARHVRLPKCRRPRERPWEIFNTRDFGFHEGSQNYAMWLLCAVVATALLGLEVYQQSKRILARGDTCPACEAARAHYRARAEEKEREMSEIYSRESSRRVL
;
A
#
# COMPACT_ATOMS: atom_id res chain seq x y z
N MET A 1 30.39 46.00 20.42
CA MET A 1 30.95 45.61 19.11
C MET A 1 29.83 45.02 18.27
N LEU A 2 29.16 45.84 17.45
CA LEU A 2 28.10 45.38 16.55
C LEU A 2 28.75 45.03 15.20
N ARG A 3 28.65 43.75 14.82
CA ARG A 3 29.20 43.19 13.59
C ARG A 3 28.50 43.82 12.38
N CYS A 4 29.24 44.54 11.55
CA CYS A 4 28.77 45.03 10.26
C CYS A 4 28.50 43.84 9.33
N THR A 5 27.24 43.62 8.96
CA THR A 5 26.89 42.71 7.86
C THR A 5 27.07 43.44 6.53
N ALA A 6 27.82 42.83 5.62
CA ALA A 6 27.96 43.31 4.25
C ALA A 6 26.63 43.12 3.50
N ALA A 7 25.72 44.08 3.63
CA ALA A 7 24.54 44.17 2.77
C ALA A 7 25.04 44.41 1.34
N ARG A 8 25.10 43.33 0.55
CA ARG A 8 25.28 43.40 -0.90
C ARG A 8 24.26 44.39 -1.45
N HIS A 9 24.72 45.46 -2.07
CA HIS A 9 23.88 46.35 -2.88
C HIS A 9 23.28 45.55 -4.03
N VAL A 10 22.11 44.95 -3.80
CA VAL A 10 21.28 44.40 -4.87
C VAL A 10 20.79 45.60 -5.67
N ARG A 11 21.23 45.73 -6.93
CA ARG A 11 20.62 46.69 -7.86
C ARG A 11 19.16 46.31 -8.02
N LEU A 12 18.27 47.06 -7.37
CA LEU A 12 16.85 46.99 -7.68
C LEU A 12 16.68 47.36 -9.15
N PRO A 13 15.96 46.55 -9.96
CA PRO A 13 15.66 46.92 -11.33
C PRO A 13 14.93 48.26 -11.29
N LYS A 14 15.38 49.22 -12.12
CA LYS A 14 14.76 50.55 -12.21
C LYS A 14 13.26 50.37 -12.36
N CYS A 15 12.50 50.75 -11.33
CA CYS A 15 11.06 50.87 -11.42
C CYS A 15 10.75 51.90 -12.52
N ARG A 16 10.45 51.44 -13.73
CA ARG A 16 9.76 52.28 -14.71
C ARG A 16 8.48 52.74 -14.01
N ARG A 17 8.18 54.04 -14.04
CA ARG A 17 6.93 54.59 -13.50
C ARG A 17 5.77 53.72 -14.02
N PRO A 18 4.90 53.17 -13.16
CA PRO A 18 3.78 52.37 -13.64
C PRO A 18 2.84 53.32 -14.40
N ARG A 19 2.82 53.22 -15.73
CA ARG A 19 1.68 53.67 -16.54
C ARG A 19 0.58 52.61 -16.58
N GLU A 20 0.87 51.44 -16.02
CA GLU A 20 0.00 50.27 -15.98
C GLU A 20 -0.84 50.32 -14.71
N ARG A 21 -2.12 50.01 -14.88
CA ARG A 21 -3.11 50.11 -13.81
C ARG A 21 -2.79 49.04 -12.75
N PRO A 22 -3.01 49.28 -11.45
CA PRO A 22 -2.53 48.37 -10.39
C PRO A 22 -2.99 46.91 -10.50
N TRP A 23 -4.09 46.65 -11.23
CA TRP A 23 -4.59 45.31 -11.51
C TRP A 23 -3.93 44.60 -12.70
N GLU A 24 -3.20 45.31 -13.55
CA GLU A 24 -2.42 44.71 -14.66
C GLU A 24 -1.16 43.99 -14.15
N ILE A 25 -0.67 44.35 -12.96
CA ILE A 25 0.44 43.66 -12.27
C ILE A 25 0.05 42.24 -11.85
N PHE A 26 -1.26 41.93 -11.78
CA PHE A 26 -1.77 40.60 -11.44
C PHE A 26 -2.23 39.80 -12.66
N ASN A 27 -1.91 40.24 -13.88
CA ASN A 27 -2.16 39.41 -15.06
C ASN A 27 -1.10 38.29 -15.10
N THR A 28 -1.46 37.11 -14.61
CA THR A 28 -0.64 35.87 -14.65
C THR A 28 -0.14 35.52 -16.05
N ARG A 29 -0.81 36.08 -17.08
CA ARG A 29 -0.44 36.01 -18.49
C ARG A 29 0.93 36.60 -18.82
N ASP A 30 1.34 37.71 -18.19
CA ASP A 30 2.61 38.40 -18.51
C ASP A 30 3.80 37.86 -17.70
N PHE A 31 3.54 37.17 -16.59
CA PHE A 31 4.57 36.53 -15.77
C PHE A 31 4.92 35.10 -16.22
N GLY A 32 4.34 34.62 -17.32
CA GLY A 32 4.61 33.28 -17.84
C GLY A 32 4.25 32.17 -16.85
N PHE A 33 3.34 32.43 -15.90
CA PHE A 33 2.79 31.40 -15.03
C PHE A 33 1.86 30.52 -15.87
N HIS A 34 2.44 29.53 -16.54
CA HIS A 34 1.70 28.35 -16.97
C HIS A 34 1.24 27.62 -15.71
N GLU A 35 0.05 27.95 -15.22
CA GLU A 35 -0.57 27.36 -14.02
C GLU A 35 -0.59 25.82 -14.02
N GLY A 36 -0.45 25.20 -15.20
CA GLY A 36 -0.38 23.74 -15.36
C GLY A 36 1.01 23.09 -15.28
N SER A 37 2.12 23.83 -15.44
CA SER A 37 3.45 23.22 -15.64
C SER A 37 4.41 23.30 -14.44
N GLN A 38 4.03 23.98 -13.36
CA GLN A 38 4.97 24.23 -12.24
C GLN A 38 5.05 23.10 -11.20
N ASN A 39 4.16 22.11 -11.26
CA ASN A 39 4.05 21.10 -10.21
C ASN A 39 4.54 19.71 -10.62
N TYR A 40 5.26 19.55 -11.74
CA TYR A 40 5.74 18.22 -12.16
C TYR A 40 6.60 17.53 -11.09
N ALA A 41 7.42 18.28 -10.37
CA ALA A 41 8.21 17.74 -9.26
C ALA A 41 7.33 17.26 -8.10
N MET A 42 6.26 17.99 -7.77
CA MET A 42 5.28 17.58 -6.77
C MET A 42 4.54 16.33 -7.22
N TRP A 43 4.06 16.28 -8.45
CA TRP A 43 3.35 15.12 -9.01
C TRP A 43 4.25 13.89 -9.09
N LEU A 44 5.51 14.06 -9.51
CA LEU A 44 6.52 13.01 -9.50
C LEU A 44 6.74 12.49 -8.07
N LEU A 45 6.93 13.38 -7.11
CA LEU A 45 7.11 13.01 -5.71
C LEU A 45 5.89 12.26 -5.16
N CYS A 46 4.68 12.73 -5.44
CA CYS A 46 3.45 12.06 -5.07
C CYS A 46 3.35 10.67 -5.70
N ALA A 47 3.69 10.52 -6.97
CA ALA A 47 3.70 9.21 -7.65
C ALA A 47 4.74 8.26 -7.04
N VAL A 48 5.93 8.75 -6.70
CA VAL A 48 6.98 7.96 -6.03
C VAL A 48 6.54 7.50 -4.64
N VAL A 49 5.96 8.40 -3.84
CA VAL A 49 5.45 8.04 -2.51
C VAL A 49 4.31 7.04 -2.61
N ALA A 50 3.35 7.26 -3.51
CA ALA A 50 2.23 6.35 -3.72
C ALA A 50 2.68 4.95 -4.15
N THR A 51 3.63 4.86 -5.09
CA THR A 51 4.17 3.57 -5.55
C THR A 51 5.00 2.87 -4.47
N ALA A 52 5.77 3.61 -3.66
CA ALA A 52 6.50 3.05 -2.53
C ALA A 52 5.55 2.46 -1.47
N LEU A 53 4.47 3.18 -1.12
CA LEU A 53 3.46 2.69 -0.18
C LEU A 53 2.75 1.44 -0.73
N LEU A 54 2.39 1.45 -2.00
CA LEU A 54 1.77 0.29 -2.64
C LEU A 54 2.71 -0.93 -2.66
N GLY A 55 3.99 -0.72 -2.97
CA GLY A 55 5.00 -1.77 -2.92
C GLY A 55 5.19 -2.36 -1.53
N LEU A 56 5.11 -1.52 -0.49
CA LEU A 56 5.18 -1.95 0.91
C LEU A 56 3.98 -2.80 1.32
N GLU A 57 2.77 -2.43 0.91
CA GLU A 57 1.56 -3.23 1.13
C GLU A 57 1.66 -4.59 0.45
N VAL A 58 2.05 -4.61 -0.84
CA VAL A 58 2.26 -5.87 -1.58
C VAL A 58 3.29 -6.75 -0.88
N TYR A 59 4.42 -6.19 -0.47
CA TYR A 59 5.45 -6.92 0.25
C TYR A 59 4.94 -7.53 1.57
N GLN A 60 4.18 -6.77 2.36
CA GLN A 60 3.59 -7.28 3.59
C GLN A 60 2.59 -8.40 3.34
N GLN A 61 1.75 -8.27 2.31
CA GLN A 61 0.79 -9.30 1.93
C GLN A 61 1.51 -10.56 1.44
N SER A 62 2.54 -10.43 0.59
CA SER A 62 3.37 -11.55 0.16
C SER A 62 4.04 -12.24 1.34
N LYS A 63 4.59 -11.49 2.30
CA LYS A 63 5.14 -12.04 3.54
C LYS A 63 4.10 -12.81 4.36
N ARG A 64 2.87 -12.29 4.48
CA ARG A 64 1.78 -13.00 5.18
C ARG A 64 1.41 -14.29 4.47
N ILE A 65 1.35 -14.28 3.14
CA ILE A 65 1.09 -15.47 2.33
C ILE A 65 2.19 -16.52 2.53
N LEU A 66 3.46 -16.11 2.43
CA LEU A 66 4.61 -16.99 2.62
C LEU A 66 4.72 -17.52 4.05
N ALA A 67 4.45 -16.68 5.06
CA ALA A 67 4.47 -17.07 6.47
C ALA A 67 3.34 -18.04 6.83
N ARG A 68 2.19 -17.96 6.15
CA ARG A 68 1.12 -18.97 6.27
C ARG A 68 1.49 -20.30 5.60
N GLY A 69 2.50 -20.34 4.71
CA GLY A 69 2.89 -21.55 3.98
C GLY A 69 1.73 -22.16 3.17
N ASP A 70 1.78 -23.47 2.89
CA ASP A 70 0.71 -24.25 2.24
C ASP A 70 -0.54 -24.47 3.13
N THR A 71 -0.65 -23.77 4.25
CA THR A 71 -1.85 -23.82 5.11
C THR A 71 -2.84 -22.77 4.66
N CYS A 72 -3.40 -22.98 3.47
CA CYS A 72 -4.56 -22.21 3.06
C CYS A 72 -5.77 -22.64 3.93
N PRO A 73 -6.64 -21.72 4.37
CA PRO A 73 -7.80 -22.10 5.20
C PRO A 73 -8.74 -23.08 4.49
N ALA A 74 -8.82 -23.03 3.16
CA ALA A 74 -9.53 -24.04 2.37
C ALA A 74 -8.87 -25.42 2.42
N CYS A 75 -7.54 -25.46 2.49
CA CYS A 75 -6.71 -26.66 2.57
C CYS A 75 -6.81 -27.29 3.97
N GLU A 76 -6.85 -26.47 5.02
CA GLU A 76 -7.13 -26.90 6.38
C GLU A 76 -8.56 -27.41 6.54
N ALA A 77 -9.55 -26.72 5.97
CA ALA A 77 -10.93 -27.18 5.96
C ALA A 77 -11.09 -28.52 5.24
N ALA A 78 -10.43 -28.69 4.08
CA ALA A 78 -10.41 -29.97 3.37
C ALA A 78 -9.75 -31.08 4.20
N ARG A 79 -8.58 -30.82 4.81
CA ARG A 79 -7.91 -31.79 5.71
C ARG A 79 -8.78 -32.15 6.91
N ALA A 80 -9.46 -31.19 7.52
CA ALA A 80 -10.37 -31.44 8.64
C ALA A 80 -11.56 -32.32 8.21
N HIS A 81 -12.16 -32.04 7.05
CA HIS A 81 -13.23 -32.86 6.50
C HIS A 81 -12.77 -34.30 6.19
N TYR A 82 -11.59 -34.48 5.61
CA TYR A 82 -11.05 -35.83 5.37
C TYR A 82 -10.72 -36.58 6.67
N ARG A 83 -10.21 -35.90 7.70
CA ARG A 83 -9.99 -36.51 9.03
C ARG A 83 -11.29 -36.99 9.66
N ALA A 84 -12.33 -36.15 9.66
CA ALA A 84 -13.63 -36.53 10.18
C ALA A 84 -14.22 -37.76 9.46
N ARG A 85 -14.07 -37.82 8.13
CA ARG A 85 -14.53 -38.96 7.34
C ARG A 85 -13.75 -40.25 7.62
N ALA A 86 -12.45 -40.13 7.89
CA ALA A 86 -11.61 -41.27 8.28
C ALA A 86 -12.01 -41.80 9.66
N GLU A 87 -12.18 -40.90 10.64
CA GLU A 87 -12.61 -41.26 12.00
C GLU A 87 -13.99 -41.92 12.01
N GLU A 88 -14.93 -41.43 11.20
CA GLU A 88 -16.26 -42.04 11.05
C GLU A 88 -16.17 -43.45 10.47
N LYS A 89 -15.32 -43.64 9.44
CA LYS A 89 -15.08 -44.97 8.86
C LYS A 89 -14.41 -45.94 9.84
N GLU A 90 -13.47 -45.47 10.65
CA GLU A 90 -12.86 -46.30 11.70
C GLU A 90 -13.89 -46.75 12.75
N ARG A 91 -14.81 -45.86 13.15
CA ARG A 91 -15.91 -46.22 14.05
C ARG A 91 -16.83 -47.27 13.43
N GLU A 92 -17.30 -47.06 12.21
CA GLU A 92 -18.13 -48.05 11.50
C GLU A 92 -17.44 -49.42 11.42
N MET A 93 -16.15 -49.46 11.06
CA MET A 93 -15.38 -50.69 10.98
C MET A 93 -15.24 -51.39 12.34
N SER A 94 -15.04 -50.63 13.42
CA SER A 94 -14.96 -51.17 14.78
C SER A 94 -16.29 -51.78 15.24
N GLU A 95 -17.42 -51.15 14.88
CA GLU A 95 -18.76 -51.65 15.18
C GLU A 95 -19.05 -52.94 14.41
N ILE A 96 -18.70 -52.99 13.12
CA ILE A 96 -18.81 -54.20 12.30
C ILE A 96 -17.96 -55.33 12.89
N TYR A 97 -16.71 -55.05 13.23
CA TYR A 97 -15.81 -56.04 13.81
C TYR A 97 -16.32 -56.58 15.15
N SER A 98 -16.83 -55.71 16.04
CA SER A 98 -17.40 -56.15 17.33
C SER A 98 -18.70 -56.95 17.16
N ARG A 99 -19.51 -56.64 16.14
CA ARG A 99 -20.71 -57.42 15.81
C ARG A 99 -20.37 -58.77 15.21
N GLU A 100 -19.36 -58.83 14.35
CA GLU A 100 -18.86 -60.09 13.79
C GLU A 100 -18.21 -60.97 14.85
N SER A 101 -17.40 -60.41 15.76
CA SER A 101 -16.81 -61.17 16.86
C SER A 101 -17.90 -61.73 17.78
N SER A 102 -18.93 -60.94 18.08
CA SER A 102 -20.08 -61.39 18.88
C SER A 102 -20.88 -62.51 18.18
N ARG A 103 -20.99 -62.48 16.84
CA ARG A 103 -21.64 -63.55 16.06
C ARG A 103 -20.84 -64.84 15.96
N ARG A 104 -19.50 -64.80 16.06
CA ARG A 104 -18.65 -66.01 16.01
C ARG A 104 -18.54 -66.74 17.36
N VAL A 105 -18.96 -66.09 18.45
CA VAL A 105 -18.94 -66.67 19.81
C VAL A 105 -20.24 -67.41 20.14
N LEU A 106 -21.30 -67.21 19.35
CA LEU A 106 -22.54 -68.01 19.36
C LEU A 106 -22.45 -69.17 18.36
#